data_AF-A0A351PUT0-F1
#
_entry.id   AF-A0A351PUT0-F1
#
_cell.length_a   1.000
_cell.length_b   1.000
_cell.length_c   1.000
_cell.angle_alpha   90.00
_cell.angle_beta   90.00
_cell.angle_gamma   90.00
#
_symmetry.space_group_name_H-M   'P 1'
#
loop_
_entity.id
_entity.type
_entity.pdbx_description
1 polymer ?
#
loop_
_entity_poly.entity_id
_entity_poly.type
_entity_poly.pdbx_seq_one_letter_code
_entity_poly.pdbx_strand_id
1 'polypeptide(L)'
;MIQINQLKLPIYATEEDVLQAVCKELRIKNKKDIKNIRVLKRSVDSRKKPDLYYVYHLAVDVLHEEIILKHAKNNICLYEEYEFSFPKVDIRNDKNIVIVGMGPAGLFAGLMLSRAGYKPLIIERGQKVEDRIRTVEDFFANGNLNPKSNVQFGEGGAGTFSDGKLNTMIKDKSGFISYVLKTFVEHGADEDILYVNKPHIGTDVLSRV
;
A
#
# COMPACT_ATOMS: atom_id res chain seq x y z
N MET A 1 5.38 17.83 -10.32
CA MET A 1 5.69 17.64 -8.88
C MET A 1 7.18 17.36 -8.73
N ILE A 2 7.80 17.81 -7.65
CA ILE A 2 9.21 17.58 -7.36
C ILE A 2 9.34 16.48 -6.29
N GLN A 3 10.21 15.50 -6.51
CA GLN A 3 10.57 14.51 -5.53
C GLN A 3 11.78 14.98 -4.72
N ILE A 4 11.67 14.92 -3.39
CA ILE A 4 12.81 15.07 -2.47
C ILE A 4 13.10 13.70 -1.87
N ASN A 5 14.31 13.21 -2.10
CA ASN A 5 14.79 11.95 -1.53
C ASN A 5 15.57 12.19 -0.23
N GLN A 6 15.41 11.25 0.70
CA GLN A 6 16.24 11.16 1.91
C GLN A 6 16.20 12.41 2.80
N LEU A 7 15.04 13.08 2.89
CA LEU A 7 14.86 14.20 3.82
C LEU A 7 14.79 13.65 5.24
N LYS A 8 15.78 13.99 6.07
CA LYS A 8 15.95 13.41 7.41
C LYS A 8 15.50 14.39 8.48
N LEU A 9 14.59 13.93 9.35
CA LEU A 9 14.02 14.72 10.45
C LEU A 9 13.94 13.87 11.72
N PRO A 10 14.06 14.47 12.91
CA PRO A 10 13.81 13.74 14.16
C PRO A 10 12.40 13.13 14.21
N ILE A 11 12.22 12.02 14.92
CA ILE A 11 10.90 11.36 14.99
C ILE A 11 9.79 12.19 15.66
N TYR A 12 10.17 13.21 16.42
CA TYR A 12 9.27 14.16 17.07
C TYR A 12 9.00 15.42 16.23
N ALA A 13 9.48 15.45 14.97
CA ALA A 13 9.22 16.55 14.07
C ALA A 13 7.72 16.66 13.74
N THR A 14 7.21 17.89 13.80
CA THR A 14 5.83 18.24 13.44
C THR A 14 5.67 18.39 11.92
N GLU A 15 4.44 18.47 11.43
CA GLU A 15 4.16 18.78 10.03
C GLU A 15 4.76 20.13 9.59
N GLU A 16 4.78 21.10 10.50
CA GLU A 16 5.38 22.40 10.28
C GLU A 16 6.92 22.31 10.15
N ASP A 17 7.57 21.42 10.92
CA ASP A 17 9.01 21.14 10.75
C ASP A 17 9.29 20.50 9.39
N VAL A 18 8.41 19.60 8.92
CA VAL A 18 8.50 19.00 7.57
C VAL A 18 8.39 20.09 6.51
N LEU A 19 7.39 20.97 6.61
CA LEU A 19 7.18 22.07 5.68
C LEU A 19 8.40 23.01 5.63
N GLN A 20 8.94 23.39 6.78
CA GLN A 20 10.15 24.21 6.87
C GLN A 20 11.37 23.52 6.24
N ALA A 21 11.54 22.22 6.50
CA ALA A 21 12.61 21.45 5.91
C ALA A 21 12.49 21.36 4.38
N VAL A 22 11.27 21.20 3.86
CA VAL A 22 10.99 21.24 2.40
C VAL A 22 11.33 22.61 1.82
N CYS A 23 10.87 23.71 2.45
CA CYS A 23 11.21 25.06 1.99
C CYS A 23 12.72 25.28 1.93
N LYS A 24 13.45 24.86 2.97
CA LYS A 24 14.90 24.96 3.03
C LYS A 24 15.58 24.11 1.95
N GLU A 25 15.11 22.89 1.74
CA GLU A 25 15.70 21.95 0.79
C GLU A 25 15.50 22.39 -0.66
N LEU A 26 14.32 22.94 -0.98
CA LEU A 26 13.97 23.47 -2.29
C LEU A 26 14.34 24.95 -2.50
N ARG A 27 14.90 25.63 -1.48
CA ARG A 27 15.24 27.07 -1.47
C ARG A 27 14.03 27.98 -1.76
N ILE A 28 12.84 27.56 -1.33
CA ILE A 28 11.60 28.33 -1.45
C ILE A 28 11.50 29.31 -0.28
N LYS A 29 11.30 30.60 -0.57
CA LYS A 29 11.18 31.66 0.46
C LYS A 29 9.77 31.79 1.01
N ASN A 30 8.76 31.62 0.17
CA ASN A 30 7.36 31.78 0.55
C ASN A 30 6.67 30.41 0.62
N LYS A 31 6.17 30.04 1.81
CA LYS A 31 5.46 28.78 2.00
C LYS A 31 4.24 28.61 1.08
N LYS A 32 3.63 29.71 0.64
CA LYS A 32 2.49 29.71 -0.30
C LYS A 32 2.86 29.16 -1.68
N ASP A 33 4.15 29.07 -2.01
CA ASP A 33 4.61 28.49 -3.26
C ASP A 33 4.57 26.95 -3.21
N ILE A 34 4.33 26.35 -2.04
CA ILE A 34 4.08 24.91 -1.86
C ILE A 34 2.57 24.70 -1.77
N LYS A 35 2.01 23.94 -2.72
CA LYS A 35 0.57 23.63 -2.75
C LYS A 35 0.22 22.40 -1.94
N ASN A 36 1.05 21.37 -2.03
CA ASN A 36 0.81 20.09 -1.37
C ASN A 36 2.13 19.35 -1.11
N ILE A 37 2.19 18.58 -0.03
CA ILE A 37 3.29 17.67 0.29
C ILE A 37 2.69 16.27 0.48
N ARG A 38 3.12 15.33 -0.35
CA ARG A 38 2.75 13.91 -0.23
C ARG A 38 3.94 13.09 0.23
N VAL A 39 3.75 12.28 1.26
CA VAL A 39 4.76 11.32 1.69
C VAL A 39 4.73 10.13 0.74
N LEU A 40 5.80 9.93 -0.04
CA LEU A 40 5.97 8.76 -0.90
C LEU A 40 6.52 7.57 -0.11
N LYS A 41 7.39 7.84 0.85
CA LYS A 41 7.98 6.83 1.72
C LYS A 41 8.46 7.44 3.03
N ARG A 42 8.21 6.76 4.16
CA ARG A 42 8.75 7.09 5.49
C ARG A 42 9.46 5.86 6.07
N SER A 43 10.75 6.00 6.36
CA SER A 43 11.58 4.95 6.99
C SER A 43 12.16 5.45 8.31
N VAL A 44 12.54 4.55 9.21
CA VAL A 44 13.24 4.90 10.46
C VAL A 44 14.74 4.64 10.30
N ASP A 45 15.57 5.63 10.64
CA ASP A 45 17.01 5.48 10.81
C ASP A 45 17.37 5.50 12.30
N SER A 46 17.70 4.33 12.83
CA SER A 46 18.02 4.09 14.24
C SER A 46 19.50 3.75 14.48
N ARG A 47 20.38 4.02 13.50
CA ARG A 47 21.80 3.62 13.57
C ARG A 47 22.61 4.44 14.59
N LYS A 48 22.22 5.69 14.87
CA LYS A 48 22.91 6.59 15.80
C LYS A 48 22.11 6.72 17.10
N LYS A 49 22.18 5.73 17.98
CA LYS A 49 21.51 5.80 19.29
C LYS A 49 22.15 6.91 20.17
N PRO A 50 21.37 7.68 20.95
CA PRO A 50 19.92 7.57 21.19
C PRO A 50 19.03 8.25 20.13
N ASP A 51 19.61 8.98 19.18
CA ASP A 51 18.87 9.79 18.21
C ASP A 51 18.16 8.94 17.15
N LEU A 52 16.83 9.05 17.11
CA LEU A 52 15.98 8.42 16.10
C LEU A 52 15.51 9.45 15.09
N TYR A 53 15.57 9.06 13.81
CA TYR A 53 15.14 9.93 12.72
C TYR A 53 14.16 9.21 11.81
N TYR A 54 13.19 9.96 11.31
CA TYR A 54 12.49 9.59 10.09
C TYR A 54 13.29 10.04 8.87
N VAL A 55 13.30 9.19 7.86
CA VAL A 55 13.83 9.46 6.53
C VAL A 55 12.67 9.42 5.55
N TYR A 56 12.35 10.59 5.02
CA TYR A 56 11.24 10.81 4.11
C TYR A 56 11.69 10.83 2.65
N HIS A 57 10.84 10.27 1.79
CA HIS A 57 10.77 10.59 0.38
C HIS A 57 9.44 11.31 0.17
N LEU A 58 9.50 12.52 -0.38
CA LEU A 58 8.33 13.39 -0.53
C LEU A 58 8.12 13.73 -1.99
N ALA A 59 6.87 13.78 -2.43
CA ALA A 59 6.47 14.48 -3.65
C ALA A 59 5.85 15.82 -3.23
N VAL A 60 6.37 16.90 -3.76
CA VAL A 60 5.98 18.27 -3.41
C VAL A 60 5.43 18.94 -4.66
N ASP A 61 4.20 19.43 -4.56
CA ASP A 61 3.62 20.31 -5.58
C ASP A 61 4.03 21.75 -5.27
N VAL A 62 4.71 22.38 -6.22
CA VAL A 62 5.32 23.70 -6.07
C VAL A 62 5.03 24.57 -7.28
N LEU A 63 5.02 25.89 -7.07
CA LEU A 63 5.09 26.85 -8.16
C LEU A 63 6.50 26.88 -8.75
N HIS A 64 6.59 27.13 -10.06
CA HIS A 64 7.86 27.31 -10.79
C HIS A 64 8.83 26.13 -10.67
N GLU A 65 8.36 24.90 -10.89
CA GLU A 65 9.15 23.68 -10.74
C GLU A 65 10.43 23.69 -11.59
N GLU A 66 10.38 24.28 -12.77
CA GLU A 66 11.48 24.41 -13.72
C GLU A 66 12.66 25.23 -13.17
N ILE A 67 12.40 26.24 -12.33
CA ILE A 67 13.44 27.08 -11.73
C ILE A 67 14.14 26.31 -10.59
N ILE A 68 13.36 25.56 -9.81
CA ILE A 68 13.86 24.75 -8.70
C ILE A 68 14.74 23.62 -9.24
N LEU A 69 14.29 22.93 -10.30
CA LEU A 69 15.02 21.82 -10.90
C LEU A 69 16.36 22.23 -11.52
N LYS A 70 16.49 23.45 -12.06
CA LYS A 70 17.77 23.97 -12.57
C LYS A 70 18.87 24.08 -11.51
N HIS A 71 18.49 24.27 -10.24
CA HIS A 71 19.42 24.43 -9.12
C HIS A 71 19.29 23.27 -8.10
N ALA A 72 18.67 22.17 -8.51
CA ALA A 72 18.41 21.02 -7.68
C ALA A 72 19.71 20.34 -7.24
N LYS A 73 19.71 19.87 -5.99
CA LYS A 73 20.74 18.96 -5.47
C LYS A 73 20.50 17.54 -6.01
N ASN A 74 21.47 16.66 -5.85
CA ASN A 74 21.40 15.25 -6.31
C ASN A 74 20.24 14.44 -5.72
N ASN A 75 19.68 14.84 -4.58
CA ASN A 75 18.55 14.17 -3.94
C ASN A 75 17.18 14.68 -4.42
N ILE A 76 17.16 15.68 -5.31
CA ILE A 76 15.93 16.30 -5.83
C ILE A 76 15.79 15.94 -7.31
N CYS A 77 14.61 15.46 -7.72
CA CYS A 77 14.33 15.16 -9.12
C CYS A 77 12.87 15.45 -9.46
N LEU A 78 12.52 15.41 -10.75
CA LEU A 78 11.12 15.42 -11.14
C LEU A 78 10.43 14.15 -10.61
N TYR A 79 9.22 14.30 -10.08
CA TYR A 79 8.39 13.18 -9.67
C TYR A 79 7.35 12.90 -10.76
N GLU A 80 7.37 11.66 -11.27
CA GLU A 80 6.33 11.12 -12.15
C GLU A 80 5.54 10.07 -11.38
N GLU A 81 4.22 10.28 -11.27
CA GLU A 81 3.34 9.29 -10.66
C GLU A 81 2.99 8.22 -11.68
N TYR A 82 3.29 6.95 -11.35
CA TYR A 82 2.83 5.83 -12.14
C TYR A 82 1.38 5.51 -11.74
N GLU A 83 0.44 5.91 -12.59
CA GLU A 83 -0.94 5.51 -12.44
C GLU A 83 -1.18 4.15 -13.08
N PHE A 84 -1.86 3.27 -12.35
CA PHE A 84 -2.30 2.01 -12.90
C PHE A 84 -3.33 2.27 -14.01
N SER A 85 -3.00 1.82 -15.22
CA SER A 85 -3.92 1.87 -16.35
C SER A 85 -4.59 0.51 -16.53
N PHE A 86 -5.92 0.52 -16.46
CA PHE A 86 -6.71 -0.68 -16.69
C PHE A 86 -6.59 -1.10 -18.17
N PRO A 87 -6.27 -2.38 -18.48
CA PRO A 87 -6.14 -2.81 -19.86
C PRO A 87 -7.47 -2.67 -20.61
N LYS A 88 -7.41 -2.29 -21.89
CA LYS A 88 -8.61 -2.27 -22.74
C LYS A 88 -9.12 -3.70 -22.93
N VAL A 89 -10.41 -3.91 -22.66
CA VAL A 89 -11.05 -5.22 -22.74
C VAL A 89 -12.10 -5.19 -23.86
N ASP A 90 -12.08 -6.20 -24.72
CA ASP A 90 -13.14 -6.45 -25.70
C ASP A 90 -14.12 -7.49 -25.12
N ILE A 91 -15.28 -7.02 -24.66
CA ILE A 91 -16.27 -7.83 -23.90
C ILE A 91 -17.09 -8.74 -24.84
N ARG A 92 -16.75 -8.83 -26.14
CA ARG A 92 -17.49 -9.66 -27.11
C ARG A 92 -17.47 -11.17 -26.85
N ASN A 93 -16.67 -11.64 -25.89
CA ASN A 93 -16.55 -13.04 -25.56
C ASN A 93 -16.96 -13.28 -24.09
N ASP A 94 -18.25 -13.58 -23.89
CA ASP A 94 -18.83 -13.93 -22.59
C ASP A 94 -18.36 -15.34 -22.17
N LYS A 95 -17.08 -15.44 -21.84
CA LYS A 95 -16.49 -16.69 -21.36
C LYS A 95 -16.88 -16.87 -19.90
N ASN A 96 -17.35 -18.07 -19.56
CA ASN A 96 -17.48 -18.49 -18.17
C ASN A 96 -16.08 -18.57 -17.54
N ILE A 97 -15.77 -17.61 -16.67
CA ILE A 97 -14.50 -17.57 -15.94
C ILE A 97 -14.73 -18.11 -14.54
N VAL A 98 -13.92 -19.11 -14.16
CA VAL A 98 -13.92 -19.67 -12.81
C VAL A 98 -12.57 -19.40 -12.15
N ILE A 99 -12.60 -18.89 -10.94
CA ILE A 99 -11.44 -18.62 -10.10
C ILE A 99 -11.50 -19.59 -8.93
N VAL A 100 -10.44 -20.38 -8.74
CA VAL A 100 -10.37 -21.36 -7.65
C VAL A 100 -9.46 -20.81 -6.56
N GLY A 101 -10.04 -20.57 -5.39
CA GLY A 101 -9.40 -20.00 -4.20
C GLY A 101 -9.76 -18.53 -4.00
N MET A 102 -10.13 -18.19 -2.76
CA MET A 102 -10.47 -16.82 -2.34
C MET A 102 -9.36 -16.23 -1.44
N GLY A 103 -8.10 -16.53 -1.75
CA GLY A 103 -6.94 -15.82 -1.20
C GLY A 103 -6.70 -14.48 -1.91
N PRO A 104 -5.64 -13.72 -1.54
CA PRO A 104 -5.37 -12.40 -2.13
C PRO A 104 -5.29 -12.40 -3.66
N ALA A 105 -4.65 -13.42 -4.24
CA ALA A 105 -4.55 -13.55 -5.70
C ALA A 105 -5.93 -13.78 -6.36
N GLY A 106 -6.77 -14.63 -5.77
CA GLY A 106 -8.11 -14.91 -6.29
C GLY A 106 -9.06 -13.73 -6.11
N LEU A 107 -8.98 -13.05 -4.97
CA LEU A 107 -9.72 -11.82 -4.68
C LEU A 107 -9.38 -10.72 -5.69
N PHE A 108 -8.10 -10.42 -5.90
CA PHE A 108 -7.70 -9.41 -6.89
C PHE A 108 -8.01 -9.85 -8.32
N ALA A 109 -7.85 -11.12 -8.68
CA ALA A 109 -8.27 -11.60 -9.99
C ALA A 109 -9.78 -11.39 -10.22
N GLY A 110 -10.61 -11.74 -9.23
CA GLY A 110 -12.05 -11.55 -9.27
C GLY A 110 -12.45 -10.08 -9.34
N LEU A 111 -11.84 -9.23 -8.53
CA LEU A 111 -12.05 -7.78 -8.53
C LEU A 111 -11.70 -7.18 -9.88
N MET A 112 -10.53 -7.51 -10.43
CA MET A 112 -10.08 -6.97 -11.71
C MET A 112 -10.98 -7.44 -12.85
N LEU A 113 -11.30 -8.74 -12.92
CA LEU A 113 -12.22 -9.25 -13.95
C LEU A 113 -13.62 -8.63 -13.83
N SER A 114 -14.12 -8.41 -12.62
CA SER A 114 -15.40 -7.75 -12.39
C SER A 114 -15.37 -6.28 -12.82
N ARG A 115 -14.30 -5.54 -12.49
CA ARG A 115 -14.08 -4.14 -12.95
C ARG A 115 -13.93 -4.06 -14.48
N ALA A 116 -13.45 -5.12 -15.12
CA ALA A 116 -13.39 -5.25 -16.58
C ALA A 116 -14.74 -5.58 -17.26
N GLY A 117 -15.81 -5.80 -16.48
CA GLY A 117 -17.13 -6.15 -16.98
C GLY A 117 -17.39 -7.66 -17.16
N TYR A 118 -16.45 -8.53 -16.77
CA TYR A 118 -16.69 -9.98 -16.71
C TYR A 118 -17.47 -10.36 -15.44
N LYS A 119 -17.98 -11.59 -15.42
CA LYS A 119 -18.72 -12.16 -14.29
C LYS A 119 -18.02 -13.43 -13.77
N PRO A 120 -16.84 -13.31 -13.13
CA PRO A 120 -16.11 -14.48 -12.65
C PRO A 120 -16.87 -15.17 -11.51
N LEU A 121 -16.91 -16.50 -11.53
CA LEU A 121 -17.33 -17.31 -10.40
C LEU A 121 -16.10 -17.64 -9.54
N ILE A 122 -16.07 -17.19 -8.29
CA ILE A 122 -15.03 -17.56 -7.33
C ILE A 122 -15.52 -18.74 -6.50
N ILE A 123 -14.73 -19.81 -6.40
CA ILE A 123 -15.00 -20.95 -5.54
C ILE A 123 -13.89 -21.11 -4.50
N GLU A 124 -14.27 -21.27 -3.23
CA GLU A 124 -13.36 -21.49 -2.11
C GLU A 124 -13.76 -22.78 -1.39
N ARG A 125 -12.75 -23.56 -0.98
CA ARG A 125 -12.96 -24.85 -0.31
C ARG A 125 -13.29 -24.71 1.16
N GLY A 126 -12.78 -23.65 1.80
CA GLY A 126 -13.01 -23.37 3.21
C GLY A 126 -14.22 -22.49 3.46
N GLN A 127 -14.37 -22.07 4.71
CA GLN A 127 -15.52 -21.28 5.14
C GLN A 127 -15.32 -19.79 4.89
N LYS A 128 -16.43 -19.05 4.92
CA LYS A 128 -16.43 -17.59 5.09
C LYS A 128 -15.72 -17.19 6.39
N VAL A 129 -15.19 -15.98 6.44
CA VAL A 129 -14.22 -15.53 7.44
C VAL A 129 -14.78 -15.60 8.86
N GLU A 130 -16.06 -15.28 9.08
CA GLU A 130 -16.65 -15.27 10.42
C GLU A 130 -16.77 -16.70 11.00
N ASP A 131 -17.11 -17.67 10.15
CA ASP A 131 -17.19 -19.07 10.55
C ASP A 131 -15.79 -19.68 10.67
N ARG A 132 -14.87 -19.26 9.79
CA ARG A 132 -13.47 -19.69 9.78
C ARG A 132 -12.73 -19.25 11.04
N ILE A 133 -12.96 -18.03 11.53
CA ILE A 133 -12.37 -17.54 12.79
C ILE A 133 -12.69 -18.50 13.93
N ARG A 134 -13.97 -18.87 14.11
CA ARG A 134 -14.38 -19.81 15.16
C ARG A 134 -13.72 -21.18 15.01
N THR A 135 -13.60 -21.68 13.78
CA THR A 135 -12.91 -22.95 13.50
C THR A 135 -11.42 -22.90 13.85
N VAL A 136 -10.75 -21.78 13.56
CA VAL A 136 -9.33 -21.60 13.90
C VAL A 136 -9.12 -21.44 15.41
N GLU A 137 -10.00 -20.70 16.08
CA GLU A 137 -9.98 -20.54 17.54
C GLU A 137 -10.18 -21.89 18.26
N ASP A 138 -11.14 -22.70 17.82
CA ASP A 138 -11.35 -24.05 18.37
C ASP A 138 -10.12 -24.95 18.16
N PHE A 139 -9.48 -24.86 16.99
CA PHE A 139 -8.23 -25.56 16.74
C PHE A 139 -7.11 -25.12 17.70
N PHE A 140 -6.95 -23.82 17.94
CA PHE A 140 -5.93 -23.31 18.85
C PHE A 140 -6.22 -23.64 20.32
N ALA A 141 -7.49 -23.66 20.72
CA ALA A 141 -7.88 -23.95 22.10
C ALA A 141 -7.88 -25.45 22.41
N ASN A 142 -8.39 -26.27 21.49
CA ASN A 142 -8.74 -27.68 21.75
C ASN A 142 -7.98 -28.68 20.85
N GLY A 143 -7.23 -28.22 19.85
CA GLY A 143 -6.50 -29.09 18.92
C GLY A 143 -7.34 -29.76 17.84
N ASN A 144 -8.63 -29.39 17.73
CA ASN A 144 -9.56 -29.95 16.76
C ASN A 144 -9.33 -29.37 15.36
N LEU A 145 -8.51 -30.05 14.55
CA LEU A 145 -8.23 -29.59 13.18
C LEU A 145 -9.41 -29.89 12.24
N ASN A 146 -9.94 -28.84 11.61
CA ASN A 146 -10.78 -28.98 10.43
C ASN A 146 -9.92 -28.95 9.14
N PRO A 147 -9.79 -30.06 8.39
CA PRO A 147 -8.93 -30.13 7.21
C PRO A 147 -9.48 -29.34 6.00
N LYS A 148 -10.74 -28.90 6.05
CA LYS A 148 -11.37 -28.11 4.98
C LYS A 148 -11.37 -26.61 5.26
N SER A 149 -11.26 -26.19 6.52
CA SER A 149 -11.29 -24.79 6.93
C SER A 149 -10.34 -24.58 8.11
N ASN A 150 -9.27 -23.84 7.91
CA ASN A 150 -8.21 -23.66 8.90
C ASN A 150 -7.37 -22.42 8.56
N VAL A 151 -6.23 -22.25 9.24
CA VAL A 151 -5.29 -21.13 9.00
C VAL A 151 -4.90 -20.96 7.53
N GLN A 152 -4.94 -22.03 6.73
CA GLN A 152 -4.58 -21.99 5.30
C GLN A 152 -5.80 -21.86 4.37
N PHE A 153 -6.92 -22.50 4.70
CA PHE A 153 -8.07 -22.65 3.80
C PHE A 153 -9.32 -21.91 4.27
N GLY A 154 -9.98 -21.22 3.34
CA GLY A 154 -11.17 -20.38 3.57
C GLY A 154 -11.00 -18.98 3.01
N GLU A 155 -12.00 -18.13 3.25
CA GLU A 155 -12.04 -16.74 2.79
C GLU A 155 -10.79 -15.95 3.24
N GLY A 156 -10.18 -15.22 2.30
CA GLY A 156 -8.92 -14.49 2.48
C GLY A 156 -7.66 -15.39 2.44
N GLY A 157 -7.84 -16.71 2.36
CA GLY A 157 -6.76 -17.69 2.24
C GLY A 157 -5.76 -17.64 3.40
N ALA A 158 -4.49 -17.96 3.13
CA ALA A 158 -3.44 -17.96 4.16
C ALA A 158 -3.09 -16.55 4.68
N GLY A 159 -3.52 -15.48 3.99
CA GLY A 159 -3.24 -14.11 4.38
C GLY A 159 -4.00 -13.69 5.65
N THR A 160 -5.24 -14.15 5.81
CA THR A 160 -6.18 -13.70 6.86
C THR A 160 -5.61 -13.79 8.27
N PHE A 161 -4.95 -14.89 8.61
CA PHE A 161 -4.39 -15.16 9.95
C PHE A 161 -2.89 -14.85 10.02
N SER A 162 -2.45 -13.85 9.27
CA SER A 162 -1.07 -13.39 9.26
C SER A 162 -0.96 -11.95 9.76
N ASP A 163 0.25 -11.51 10.06
CA ASP A 163 0.54 -10.10 10.38
C ASP A 163 0.24 -9.14 9.22
N GLY A 164 -0.03 -9.67 8.01
CA GLY A 164 -0.40 -8.85 6.85
C GLY A 164 0.74 -7.99 6.33
N LYS A 165 1.99 -8.45 6.49
CA LYS A 165 3.18 -7.74 6.00
C LYS A 165 3.15 -7.65 4.48
N LEU A 166 3.18 -6.42 3.95
CA LEU A 166 3.14 -6.14 2.53
C LEU A 166 4.56 -5.92 2.03
N ASN A 167 5.20 -6.99 1.57
CA ASN A 167 6.56 -6.93 1.03
C ASN A 167 6.54 -7.14 -0.48
N THR A 168 7.23 -6.26 -1.20
CA THR A 168 7.54 -6.44 -2.62
C THR A 168 9.00 -6.04 -2.86
N MET A 169 9.73 -6.86 -3.61
CA MET A 169 11.11 -6.57 -4.01
C MET A 169 11.16 -5.88 -5.39
N ILE A 170 10.01 -5.51 -5.94
CA ILE A 170 9.85 -4.99 -7.29
C ILE A 170 9.58 -3.49 -7.23
N LYS A 171 10.17 -2.74 -8.17
CA LYS A 171 9.83 -1.32 -8.38
C LYS A 171 8.50 -1.22 -9.12
N ASP A 172 7.57 -0.44 -8.59
CA ASP A 172 6.23 -0.27 -9.16
C ASP A 172 6.20 0.68 -10.37
N LYS A 173 6.77 0.25 -11.49
CA LYS A 173 6.81 1.05 -12.72
C LYS A 173 5.47 1.10 -13.47
N SER A 174 4.49 0.29 -13.07
CA SER A 174 3.17 0.21 -13.71
C SER A 174 2.04 0.73 -12.80
N GLY A 175 2.36 1.23 -11.61
CA GLY A 175 1.37 1.66 -10.61
C GLY A 175 0.54 0.52 -10.02
N PHE A 176 0.82 -0.74 -10.35
CA PHE A 176 0.02 -1.89 -9.95
C PHE A 176 0.10 -2.16 -8.44
N ILE A 177 1.30 -2.06 -7.86
CA ILE A 177 1.45 -2.22 -6.40
C ILE A 177 0.70 -1.10 -5.69
N SER A 178 0.84 0.13 -6.17
CA SER A 178 0.15 1.30 -5.62
C SER A 178 -1.38 1.14 -5.70
N TYR A 179 -1.90 0.57 -6.79
CA TYR A 179 -3.31 0.25 -6.95
C TYR A 179 -3.80 -0.80 -5.94
N VAL A 180 -3.04 -1.87 -5.73
CA VAL A 180 -3.36 -2.90 -4.73
C VAL A 180 -3.42 -2.29 -3.32
N LEU A 181 -2.42 -1.47 -2.95
CA LEU A 181 -2.39 -0.82 -1.63
C LEU A 181 -3.55 0.17 -1.46
N LYS A 182 -3.83 1.01 -2.47
CA LYS A 182 -4.99 1.92 -2.46
C LYS A 182 -6.30 1.14 -2.34
N THR A 183 -6.42 0.00 -3.01
CA THR A 183 -7.61 -0.87 -2.89
C THR A 183 -7.78 -1.40 -1.47
N PHE A 184 -6.71 -1.79 -0.77
CA PHE A 184 -6.81 -2.18 0.65
C PHE A 184 -7.27 -1.00 1.53
N VAL A 185 -6.75 0.21 1.30
CA VAL A 185 -7.19 1.42 2.02
C VAL A 185 -8.66 1.72 1.76
N GLU A 186 -9.12 1.63 0.50
CA GLU A 186 -10.54 1.79 0.13
C GLU A 186 -11.47 0.85 0.90
N HIS A 187 -10.97 -0.31 1.32
CA HIS A 187 -11.72 -1.33 2.07
C HIS A 187 -11.41 -1.34 3.57
N GLY A 188 -10.70 -0.32 4.09
CA GLY A 188 -10.55 -0.07 5.52
C GLY A 188 -9.17 -0.35 6.13
N ALA A 189 -8.15 -0.63 5.31
CA ALA A 189 -6.77 -0.63 5.79
C ALA A 189 -6.28 0.80 6.10
N ASP A 190 -5.35 0.93 7.03
CA ASP A 190 -4.74 2.21 7.40
C ASP A 190 -3.98 2.84 6.23
N GLU A 191 -4.13 4.15 6.00
CA GLU A 191 -3.42 4.89 4.95
C GLU A 191 -1.89 4.80 5.09
N ASP A 192 -1.38 4.52 6.29
CA ASP A 192 0.03 4.29 6.57
C ASP A 192 0.65 3.22 5.66
N ILE A 193 -0.14 2.25 5.16
CA ILE A 193 0.39 1.21 4.26
C ILE A 193 0.88 1.77 2.92
N LEU A 194 0.44 2.97 2.52
CA LEU A 194 0.83 3.61 1.26
C LEU A 194 2.25 4.17 1.30
N TYR A 195 2.78 4.47 2.49
CA TYR A 195 4.02 5.23 2.59
C TYR A 195 4.97 4.74 3.69
N VAL A 196 4.52 3.98 4.70
CA VAL A 196 5.43 3.41 5.70
C VAL A 196 6.29 2.31 5.07
N ASN A 197 7.59 2.35 5.36
CA ASN A 197 8.51 1.30 4.90
C ASN A 197 8.25 -0.02 5.64
N LYS A 198 8.09 -1.11 4.87
CA LYS A 198 7.66 -2.43 5.36
C LYS A 198 6.29 -2.36 6.07
N PRO A 199 5.24 -1.94 5.35
CA PRO A 199 3.92 -1.79 5.93
C PRO A 199 3.31 -3.16 6.25
N HIS A 200 2.34 -3.14 7.16
CA HIS A 200 1.55 -4.30 7.54
C HIS A 200 0.13 -3.85 7.86
N ILE A 201 -0.86 -4.71 7.60
CA ILE A 201 -2.28 -4.42 7.86
C ILE A 201 -2.68 -4.91 9.27
N GLY A 202 -2.09 -6.03 9.73
CA GLY A 202 -2.46 -6.69 10.97
C GLY A 202 -3.64 -7.65 10.82
N THR A 203 -3.61 -8.75 11.59
CA THR A 203 -4.60 -9.85 11.52
C THR A 203 -6.03 -9.39 11.81
N ASP A 204 -6.21 -8.55 12.82
CA ASP A 204 -7.54 -8.07 13.25
C ASP A 204 -8.20 -7.15 12.23
N VAL A 205 -7.41 -6.57 11.33
CA VAL A 205 -7.89 -5.67 10.27
C VAL A 205 -8.13 -6.47 8.99
N LEU A 206 -7.26 -7.44 8.67
CA LEU A 206 -7.39 -8.27 7.45
C LEU A 206 -8.69 -9.06 7.34
N SER A 207 -9.34 -9.41 8.45
CA SER A 207 -10.65 -10.07 8.41
C SER A 207 -11.81 -9.13 8.03
N ARG A 208 -11.56 -7.81 8.00
CA ARG A 208 -12.53 -6.75 7.74
C ARG A 208 -12.24 -5.95 6.46
N VAL A 209 -11.09 -6.19 5.82
CA VAL A 209 -10.56 -5.51 4.63
C VAL A 209 -10.64 -6.41 3.40
#